data_AF-A0A4Z1CFD8-F1
#
_entry.id   AF-A0A4Z1CFD8-F1
#
_cell.length_a   1.000
_cell.length_b   1.000
_cell.length_c   1.000
_cell.angle_alpha   90.00
_cell.angle_beta   90.00
_cell.angle_gamma   90.00
#
_symmetry.space_group_name_H-M   'P 1'
#
loop_
_entity.id
_entity.type
_entity.pdbx_description
1 polymer ?
#
loop_
_entity_poly.entity_id
_entity_poly.type
_entity_poly.pdbx_seq_one_letter_code
_entity_poly.pdbx_strand_id
1 'polypeptide(L)'
;MLKPGSHGIKKGWSKTLEVEVYRWQKLATRRVGPSENISTTSVYIGAGLATRSLVNIEPGVPASVEYTLGRKCVELRARYALTDQAATGSSGEISVSADGAVRTTHTLAVGTIVDDGPLDVSDVFRLKIDISTTPTPAAYAAVATPEVLCTR
;
A
#
# COMPACT_ATOMS: atom_id res chain seq x y z
N MET A 1 15.34 -7.44 -68.58
CA MET A 1 14.08 -7.14 -67.84
C MET A 1 14.03 -8.00 -66.59
N LEU A 2 14.11 -7.37 -65.42
CA LEU A 2 13.96 -8.04 -64.12
C LEU A 2 12.47 -8.32 -63.90
N LYS A 3 12.09 -9.58 -63.69
CA LYS A 3 10.70 -9.94 -63.33
C LYS A 3 10.45 -9.49 -61.88
N PRO A 4 9.43 -8.67 -61.59
CA PRO A 4 8.99 -8.47 -60.22
C PRO A 4 8.34 -9.77 -59.75
N GLY A 5 8.88 -10.40 -58.71
CA GLY A 5 8.24 -11.57 -58.08
C GLY A 5 9.12 -12.83 -57.91
N SER A 6 10.44 -12.73 -57.90
CA SER A 6 11.29 -13.84 -57.45
C SER A 6 11.89 -13.53 -56.07
N HIS A 7 11.85 -14.53 -55.20
CA HIS A 7 12.40 -14.59 -53.83
C HIS A 7 11.39 -14.20 -52.75
N GLY A 8 10.83 -15.26 -52.14
CA GLY A 8 9.69 -15.21 -51.25
C GLY A 8 9.96 -14.43 -49.97
N ILE A 9 9.06 -13.49 -49.70
CA ILE A 9 8.88 -12.96 -48.36
C ILE A 9 8.21 -14.07 -47.55
N LYS A 10 8.99 -14.85 -46.81
CA LYS A 10 8.45 -15.73 -45.75
C LYS A 10 7.72 -14.81 -44.78
N LYS A 11 6.38 -14.90 -44.73
CA LYS A 11 5.57 -14.26 -43.68
C LYS A 11 6.05 -14.80 -42.33
N GLY A 12 6.91 -14.03 -41.66
CA GLY A 12 7.28 -14.28 -40.28
C GLY A 12 6.05 -14.00 -39.42
N TRP A 13 5.51 -15.04 -38.80
CA TRP A 13 4.52 -14.85 -37.75
C TRP A 13 5.21 -14.10 -36.60
N SER A 14 4.69 -12.94 -36.22
CA SER A 14 5.14 -12.24 -35.02
C SER A 14 5.04 -13.19 -33.83
N LYS A 15 6.08 -13.23 -32.98
CA LYS A 15 6.00 -13.98 -31.73
C LYS A 15 4.85 -13.42 -30.90
N THR A 16 4.06 -14.31 -30.31
CA THR A 16 3.02 -13.91 -29.36
C THR A 16 3.68 -13.17 -28.20
N LEU A 17 3.29 -11.91 -28.00
CA LEU A 17 3.70 -11.10 -26.86
C LEU A 17 2.67 -11.33 -25.75
N GLU A 18 3.08 -11.94 -24.64
CA GLU A 18 2.29 -11.90 -23.42
C GLU A 18 2.49 -10.54 -22.75
N VAL A 19 1.40 -9.77 -22.65
CA VAL A 19 1.40 -8.45 -22.01
C VAL A 19 0.78 -8.61 -20.63
N GLU A 20 1.60 -8.46 -19.60
CA GLU A 20 1.13 -8.41 -18.22
C GLU A 20 0.65 -6.98 -17.90
N VAL A 21 -0.62 -6.85 -17.56
CA VAL A 21 -1.24 -5.54 -17.30
C VAL A 21 -1.39 -5.33 -15.79
N TYR A 22 -0.77 -4.27 -15.32
CA TYR A 22 -0.83 -3.84 -13.93
C TYR A 22 -1.91 -2.78 -13.73
N ARG A 23 -2.56 -2.79 -12.56
CA ARG A 23 -3.45 -1.72 -12.12
C ARG A 23 -3.31 -1.45 -10.63
N TRP A 24 -3.41 -0.18 -10.26
CA TRP A 24 -3.53 0.22 -8.86
C TRP A 24 -4.87 -0.25 -8.30
N GLN A 25 -4.82 -0.86 -7.11
CA GLN A 25 -6.00 -1.35 -6.40
C GLN A 25 -5.91 -0.89 -4.95
N LYS A 26 -7.02 -0.39 -4.40
CA LYS A 26 -7.11 0.03 -2.99
C LYS A 26 -6.88 -1.18 -2.08
N LEU A 27 -5.79 -1.18 -1.31
CA LEU A 27 -5.43 -2.26 -0.40
C LEU A 27 -6.54 -2.48 0.63
N ALA A 28 -7.13 -1.40 1.15
CA ALA A 28 -8.22 -1.42 2.12
C ALA A 28 -9.55 -2.03 1.58
N THR A 29 -9.64 -2.32 0.28
CA THR A 29 -10.79 -3.04 -0.31
C THR A 29 -10.53 -4.52 -0.54
N ARG A 30 -9.28 -4.97 -0.36
CA ARG A 30 -8.91 -6.37 -0.52
C ARG A 30 -9.33 -7.15 0.71
N ARG A 31 -9.50 -8.46 0.55
CA ARG A 31 -9.73 -9.37 1.67
C ARG A 31 -8.55 -9.28 2.65
N VAL A 32 -8.85 -8.92 3.88
CA VAL A 32 -7.90 -8.89 4.98
C VAL A 32 -7.61 -10.31 5.49
N GLY A 33 -6.36 -10.54 5.89
CA GLY A 33 -5.94 -11.70 6.66
C GLY A 33 -6.16 -11.47 8.16
N PRO A 34 -5.27 -11.99 9.03
CA PRO A 34 -5.24 -11.60 10.45
C PRO A 34 -5.23 -10.08 10.62
N SER A 35 -6.04 -9.59 11.57
CA SER A 35 -6.13 -8.17 11.89
C SER A 35 -6.52 -7.97 13.34
N GLU A 36 -5.91 -6.99 13.98
CA GLU A 36 -6.15 -6.63 15.37
C GLU A 36 -6.19 -5.10 15.52
N ASN A 37 -7.13 -4.60 16.32
CA ASN A 37 -7.28 -3.18 16.66
C ASN A 37 -7.27 -2.21 15.47
N ILE A 38 -7.72 -2.64 14.29
CA ILE A 38 -7.65 -1.83 13.07
C ILE A 38 -9.01 -1.76 12.37
N SER A 39 -9.33 -0.58 11.84
CA SER A 39 -10.55 -0.34 11.07
C SER A 39 -10.21 0.25 9.71
N THR A 40 -11.04 -0.08 8.72
CA THR A 40 -11.02 0.58 7.41
C THR A 40 -12.11 1.63 7.37
N THR A 41 -11.73 2.91 7.35
CA THR A 41 -12.68 4.03 7.36
C THR A 41 -12.15 5.22 6.55
N SER A 42 -12.92 6.30 6.48
CA SER A 42 -12.44 7.58 5.97
C SER A 42 -12.00 8.44 7.15
N VAL A 43 -10.84 9.09 7.01
CA VAL A 43 -10.28 9.98 8.03
C VAL A 43 -9.76 11.26 7.41
N TYR A 44 -9.65 12.29 8.24
CA TYR A 44 -8.98 13.53 7.85
C TYR A 44 -7.52 13.47 8.29
N ILE A 45 -6.63 13.79 7.36
CA ILE A 45 -5.19 13.97 7.58
C ILE A 45 -4.75 15.28 6.93
N GLY A 46 -4.17 16.20 7.71
CA GLY A 46 -3.76 17.52 7.24
C GLY A 46 -4.89 18.30 6.56
N ALA A 47 -6.09 18.28 7.14
CA ALA A 47 -7.33 18.87 6.63
C ALA A 47 -7.86 18.25 5.30
N GLY A 48 -7.25 17.17 4.81
CA GLY A 48 -7.70 16.45 3.61
C GLY A 48 -8.40 15.14 3.95
N LEU A 49 -9.54 14.86 3.30
CA LEU A 49 -10.24 13.58 3.45
C LEU A 49 -9.46 12.46 2.73
N ALA A 50 -9.03 11.46 3.49
CA ALA A 50 -8.46 10.22 2.99
C ALA A 50 -9.49 9.09 3.14
N THR A 51 -10.08 8.66 2.02
CA THR A 51 -11.01 7.53 1.99
C THR A 51 -10.27 6.21 1.96
N ARG A 52 -10.93 5.13 2.42
CA ARG A 52 -10.37 3.76 2.41
C ARG A 52 -9.02 3.68 3.13
N SER A 53 -8.94 4.29 4.30
CA SER A 53 -7.72 4.36 5.12
C SER A 53 -7.76 3.31 6.22
N LEU A 54 -6.59 2.83 6.63
CA LEU A 54 -6.42 1.88 7.74
C LEU A 54 -6.03 2.67 8.99
N VAL A 55 -6.76 2.49 10.09
CA VAL A 55 -6.60 3.32 11.30
C VAL A 55 -6.75 2.44 12.54
N ASN A 56 -5.95 2.69 13.58
CA ASN A 56 -6.14 2.00 14.86
C ASN A 56 -7.48 2.41 15.51
N ILE A 57 -8.15 1.46 16.19
CA ILE A 57 -9.45 1.70 16.84
C ILE A 57 -9.22 2.27 18.24
N GLU A 58 -8.37 1.62 19.03
CA GLU A 58 -8.04 2.01 20.40
C GLU A 58 -6.64 2.64 20.46
N PRO A 59 -6.51 3.88 20.94
CA PRO A 59 -5.22 4.54 21.15
C PRO A 59 -4.35 3.82 22.19
N GLY A 60 -3.05 3.73 21.96
CA GLY A 60 -2.13 3.05 22.90
C GLY A 60 -2.10 1.53 22.83
N VAL A 61 -3.07 0.91 22.14
CA VAL A 61 -3.09 -0.52 21.88
C VAL A 61 -2.47 -0.77 20.50
N PRO A 62 -1.48 -1.67 20.36
CA PRO A 62 -0.93 -2.02 19.06
C PRO A 62 -2.03 -2.48 18.09
N ALA A 63 -1.96 -2.04 16.84
CA ALA A 63 -2.85 -2.50 15.78
C ALA A 63 -2.05 -3.14 14.66
N SER A 64 -2.62 -4.16 14.03
CA SER A 64 -1.97 -4.84 12.92
C SER A 64 -2.97 -5.33 11.87
N VAL A 65 -2.54 -5.39 10.62
CA VAL A 65 -3.30 -6.03 9.54
C VAL A 65 -2.37 -6.69 8.55
N GLU A 66 -2.80 -7.85 8.06
CA GLU A 66 -2.10 -8.58 7.01
C GLU A 66 -2.89 -8.66 5.71
N TYR A 67 -2.17 -8.62 4.58
CA TYR A 67 -2.70 -8.82 3.25
C TYR A 67 -1.88 -9.85 2.48
N THR A 68 -2.58 -10.79 1.84
CA THR A 68 -1.95 -11.71 0.88
C THR A 68 -1.89 -11.03 -0.50
N LEU A 69 -0.68 -10.72 -0.95
CA LEU A 69 -0.42 -10.19 -2.29
C LEU A 69 -0.21 -11.32 -3.31
N GLY A 70 0.24 -12.48 -2.85
CA GLY A 70 0.36 -13.68 -3.68
C GLY A 70 1.37 -13.55 -4.81
N ARG A 71 2.40 -12.70 -4.66
CA ARG A 71 3.42 -12.39 -5.67
C ARG A 71 2.87 -11.80 -6.97
N LYS A 72 1.69 -11.18 -6.90
CA LYS A 72 1.03 -10.54 -8.05
C LYS A 72 1.19 -9.03 -8.08
N CYS A 73 1.87 -8.45 -7.10
CA CYS A 73 1.98 -7.02 -6.93
C CYS A 73 3.45 -6.61 -6.97
N VAL A 74 3.72 -5.40 -7.44
CA VAL A 74 5.08 -4.86 -7.61
C VAL A 74 5.32 -3.61 -6.79
N GLU A 75 4.27 -2.81 -6.53
CA GLU A 75 4.42 -1.58 -5.75
C GLU A 75 3.29 -1.41 -4.73
N LEU A 76 3.60 -0.81 -3.60
CA LEU A 76 2.68 -0.31 -2.58
C LEU A 76 2.88 1.19 -2.45
N ARG A 77 1.82 1.99 -2.55
CA ARG A 77 1.87 3.43 -2.21
C ARG A 77 0.84 3.74 -1.14
N ALA A 78 1.23 4.59 -0.19
CA ALA A 78 0.37 5.09 0.86
C ALA A 78 0.96 6.37 1.45
N ARG A 79 0.13 7.12 2.16
CA ARG A 79 0.58 8.22 3.02
C ARG A 79 0.39 7.81 4.48
N TYR A 80 1.28 8.25 5.35
CA TYR A 80 1.26 7.90 6.77
C TYR A 80 1.19 9.18 7.60
N ALA A 81 0.23 9.25 8.52
CA ALA A 81 0.05 10.43 9.37
C ALA A 81 -0.72 10.08 10.64
N LEU A 82 -0.61 10.93 11.65
CA LEU A 82 -1.67 11.00 12.66
C LEU A 82 -2.91 11.68 12.05
N THR A 83 -4.09 11.19 12.38
CA THR A 83 -5.34 11.84 11.95
C THR A 83 -5.50 13.20 12.62
N ASP A 84 -6.33 14.05 12.02
CA ASP A 84 -6.65 15.39 12.56
C ASP A 84 -7.37 15.35 13.91
N GLN A 85 -7.82 14.17 14.37
CA GLN A 85 -8.41 13.98 15.70
C GLN A 85 -7.36 13.75 16.80
N ALA A 86 -6.10 13.49 16.43
CA ALA A 86 -5.03 13.31 17.41
C ALA A 86 -4.75 14.62 18.16
N ALA A 87 -4.67 14.54 19.49
CA ALA A 87 -4.40 15.72 20.30
C ALA A 87 -2.93 16.16 20.20
N THR A 88 -2.67 17.45 20.42
CA THR A 88 -1.30 17.98 20.42
C THR A 88 -0.41 17.23 21.41
N GLY A 89 0.81 16.88 20.99
CA GLY A 89 1.74 16.09 21.79
C GLY A 89 1.59 14.57 21.62
N SER A 90 0.60 14.11 20.85
CA SER A 90 0.48 12.70 20.47
C SER A 90 1.58 12.28 19.50
N SER A 91 1.96 11.01 19.59
CA SER A 91 2.88 10.38 18.64
C SER A 91 2.40 8.99 18.25
N GLY A 92 3.00 8.46 17.19
CA GLY A 92 2.78 7.09 16.75
C GLY A 92 3.90 6.60 15.86
N GLU A 93 3.79 5.34 15.48
CA GLU A 93 4.69 4.68 14.55
C GLU A 93 3.88 3.76 13.64
N ILE A 94 4.21 3.75 12.36
CA ILE A 94 3.69 2.77 11.41
C ILE A 94 4.88 2.04 10.81
N SER A 95 4.87 0.71 10.87
CA SER A 95 5.83 -0.11 10.15
C SER A 95 5.14 -0.99 9.11
N VAL A 96 5.82 -1.18 7.98
CA VAL A 96 5.38 -2.06 6.91
C VAL A 96 6.42 -3.15 6.76
N SER A 97 5.97 -4.40 6.88
CA SER A 97 6.81 -5.58 6.67
C SER A 97 6.29 -6.42 5.51
N ALA A 98 7.21 -7.08 4.82
CA ALA A 98 6.93 -7.98 3.72
C ALA A 98 7.62 -9.32 3.99
N ASP A 99 6.82 -10.39 4.01
CA ASP A 99 7.26 -11.76 4.32
C ASP A 99 8.07 -11.86 5.63
N GLY A 100 7.68 -11.07 6.63
CA GLY A 100 8.30 -11.02 7.96
C GLY A 100 9.49 -10.07 8.08
N ALA A 101 9.98 -9.48 6.98
CA ALA A 101 11.05 -8.48 7.01
C ALA A 101 10.48 -7.06 7.02
N VAL A 102 10.86 -6.24 8.00
CA VAL A 102 10.51 -4.81 8.03
C VAL A 102 11.15 -4.11 6.83
N ARG A 103 10.31 -3.42 6.05
CA ARG A 103 10.73 -2.66 4.86
C ARG A 103 10.84 -1.18 5.14
N THR A 104 9.92 -0.65 5.94
CA THR A 104 9.92 0.75 6.36
C THR A 104 9.27 0.91 7.71
N THR A 105 9.71 1.94 8.43
CA THR A 105 9.15 2.39 9.70
C THR A 105 9.08 3.91 9.68
N HIS A 106 7.91 4.46 10.00
CA HIS A 106 7.66 5.89 10.03
C HIS A 106 7.23 6.30 11.43
N THR A 107 8.03 7.12 12.08
CA THR A 107 7.63 7.81 13.31
C THR A 107 6.78 9.03 12.95
N LEU A 108 5.66 9.18 13.65
CA LEU A 108 4.61 10.16 13.36
C LEU A 108 4.44 11.12 14.53
N ALA A 109 4.25 12.39 14.19
CA ALA A 109 3.85 13.45 15.10
C ALA A 109 2.67 14.22 14.48
N VAL A 110 1.93 14.95 15.32
CA VAL A 110 0.81 15.78 14.85
C VAL A 110 1.31 16.82 13.85
N GLY A 111 0.62 16.94 12.72
CA GLY A 111 0.99 17.87 11.64
C GLY A 111 1.99 17.31 10.62
N THR A 112 2.51 16.11 10.82
CA THR A 112 3.41 15.45 9.87
C THR A 112 2.63 14.49 8.97
N ILE A 113 2.82 14.63 7.66
CA ILE A 113 2.39 13.66 6.66
C ILE A 113 3.65 13.10 6.00
N VAL A 114 3.80 11.78 6.03
CA VAL A 114 4.87 11.06 5.37
C VAL A 114 4.33 10.49 4.05
N ASP A 115 5.01 10.80 2.95
CA ASP A 115 4.71 10.34 1.59
C ASP A 115 6.03 9.96 0.92
N ASP A 116 6.46 8.72 1.15
CA ASP A 116 7.78 8.22 0.74
C ASP A 116 7.79 7.63 -0.67
N GLY A 117 6.72 7.86 -1.44
CA GLY A 117 6.54 7.27 -2.76
C GLY A 117 6.22 5.76 -2.72
N PRO A 118 6.24 5.08 -3.88
CA PRO A 118 5.95 3.66 -3.95
C PRO A 118 7.07 2.80 -3.33
N LEU A 119 6.69 1.91 -2.42
CA LEU A 119 7.51 0.83 -1.89
C LEU A 119 7.48 -0.37 -2.85
N ASP A 120 8.64 -0.92 -3.20
CA ASP A 120 8.73 -2.17 -3.95
C ASP A 120 8.22 -3.35 -3.11
N VAL A 121 7.22 -4.05 -3.66
CA VAL A 121 6.64 -5.27 -3.09
C VAL A 121 6.62 -6.41 -4.10
N SER A 122 7.53 -6.37 -5.07
CA SER A 122 7.76 -7.46 -6.02
C SER A 122 8.05 -8.77 -5.29
N ASP A 123 7.49 -9.87 -5.79
CA ASP A 123 7.61 -11.21 -5.21
C ASP A 123 7.11 -11.38 -3.75
N VAL A 124 6.47 -10.36 -3.18
CA VAL A 124 5.93 -10.43 -1.81
C VAL A 124 4.70 -11.33 -1.78
N PHE A 125 4.70 -12.30 -0.86
CA PHE A 125 3.51 -13.11 -0.61
C PHE A 125 2.59 -12.47 0.42
N ARG A 126 3.17 -12.00 1.53
CA ARG A 126 2.48 -11.43 2.70
C ARG A 126 2.99 -10.02 2.98
N LEU A 127 2.07 -9.06 3.02
CA LEU A 127 2.30 -7.72 3.53
C LEU A 127 1.68 -7.62 4.93
N LYS A 128 2.38 -7.01 5.88
CA LYS A 128 1.86 -6.69 7.21
C LYS A 128 2.11 -5.23 7.52
N ILE A 129 1.11 -4.58 8.09
CA ILE A 129 1.17 -3.21 8.57
C ILE A 129 0.95 -3.28 10.08
N ASP A 130 1.90 -2.72 10.83
CA ASP A 130 1.82 -2.58 12.29
C ASP A 130 1.74 -1.09 12.63
N ILE A 131 0.88 -0.76 13.58
CA ILE A 131 0.62 0.60 14.04
C ILE A 131 0.75 0.63 15.56
N SER A 132 1.54 1.57 16.06
CA SER A 132 1.68 1.90 17.48
C SER A 132 1.35 3.37 17.70
N THR A 133 0.68 3.71 18.80
CA THR A 133 0.27 5.09 19.11
C THR A 133 0.40 5.36 20.60
N THR A 134 0.45 6.62 21.01
CA THR A 134 0.35 6.99 22.43
C THR A 134 -1.10 6.87 22.95
N PRO A 135 -1.32 6.33 24.17
CA PRO A 135 -2.65 6.29 24.79
C PRO A 135 -3.10 7.67 25.29
N THR A 136 -2.16 8.50 25.76
CA THR A 136 -2.45 9.83 26.32
C THR A 136 -1.29 10.78 26.01
N PRO A 137 -1.53 11.91 25.32
CA PRO A 137 -2.75 12.24 24.57
C PRO A 137 -3.07 11.18 23.51
N ALA A 138 -4.35 10.89 23.32
CA ALA A 138 -4.83 9.84 22.42
C ALA A 138 -4.42 10.13 20.97
N ALA A 139 -3.75 9.18 20.33
CA ALA A 139 -3.38 9.25 18.91
C ALA A 139 -4.11 8.20 18.09
N TYR A 140 -4.50 8.61 16.88
CA TYR A 140 -4.98 7.73 15.84
C TYR A 140 -4.05 7.89 14.65
N ALA A 141 -3.32 6.84 14.30
CA ALA A 141 -2.43 6.81 13.15
C ALA A 141 -3.15 6.15 11.98
N ALA A 142 -2.97 6.73 10.79
CA ALA A 142 -3.64 6.32 9.58
C ALA A 142 -2.62 5.96 8.48
N VAL A 143 -2.84 4.82 7.85
CA VAL A 143 -2.34 4.54 6.50
C VAL A 143 -3.41 5.03 5.52
N ALA A 144 -3.18 6.20 4.94
CA ALA A 144 -4.14 6.91 4.13
C ALA A 144 -4.20 6.39 2.70
N THR A 145 -5.38 5.87 2.33
CA THR A 145 -5.71 5.37 0.99
C THR A 145 -4.62 4.46 0.38
N PRO A 146 -4.18 3.40 1.09
CA PRO A 146 -3.13 2.51 0.58
C PRO A 146 -3.57 1.82 -0.71
N GLU A 147 -2.66 1.75 -1.66
CA GLU A 147 -2.85 1.11 -2.96
C GLU A 147 -1.70 0.20 -3.32
N VAL A 148 -2.01 -0.94 -3.93
CA VAL A 148 -1.03 -1.86 -4.49
C VAL A 148 -1.18 -1.96 -6.00
N LEU A 149 -0.06 -1.98 -6.71
CA LEU A 149 0.00 -2.16 -8.15
C LEU A 149 0.11 -3.66 -8.44
N CYS A 150 -0.98 -4.27 -8.91
CA CYS A 150 -1.04 -5.71 -9.10
C CYS A 150 -1.54 -6.10 -10.49
N THR A 151 -1.15 -7.30 -10.89
CA THR A 151 -1.59 -8.01 -12.09
C THR A 151 -2.98 -8.61 -11.85
N ARG A 152 -3.74 -8.83 -12.92
CA ARG A 152 -5.11 -9.37 -12.82
C ARG A 152 -5.13 -10.84 -12.41
#